data_AF-A0A3D4W6W8-F1
#
_entry.id   AF-A0A3D4W6W8-F1
#
_cell.length_a   1.000
_cell.length_b   1.000
_cell.length_c   1.000
_cell.angle_alpha   90.00
_cell.angle_beta   90.00
_cell.angle_gamma   90.00
#
_symmetry.space_group_name_H-M   'P 1'
#
loop_
_entity.id
_entity.type
_entity.pdbx_description
1 polymer ?
#
loop_
_entity_poly.entity_id
_entity_poly.type
_entity_poly.pdbx_seq_one_letter_code
_entity_poly.pdbx_strand_id
1 'polypeptide(L)'
;MKVNVNLEDEKLQQRVVPLALQLLIENAIKHNTFSKKQPLLVDIFSEGDYLVVENNLQIREAYVQSTGVGLNNIASRYAFFTDRKMYSGEEDNKFVVRIPLL
;
A
#
# COMPACT_ATOMS: atom_id res chain seq x y z
N MET A 1 -14.30 5.76 4.14
CA MET A 1 -13.26 5.12 3.33
C MET A 1 -13.93 4.22 2.30
N LYS A 2 -13.36 4.10 1.13
CA LYS A 2 -13.74 3.13 0.10
C LYS A 2 -12.49 2.34 -0.29
N VAL A 3 -12.64 1.04 -0.44
CA VAL A 3 -11.56 0.15 -0.90
C VAL A 3 -12.05 -0.48 -2.19
N ASN A 4 -11.29 -0.30 -3.27
CA ASN A 4 -11.55 -0.97 -4.53
C ASN A 4 -10.44 -2.00 -4.73
N VAL A 5 -10.84 -3.22 -5.10
CA VAL A 5 -9.92 -4.31 -5.41
C VAL A 5 -10.16 -4.74 -6.84
N ASN A 6 -9.13 -4.63 -7.67
CA ASN A 6 -9.16 -5.02 -9.06
C ASN A 6 -7.93 -5.88 -9.38
N LEU A 7 -8.07 -7.19 -9.18
CA LEU A 7 -7.02 -8.17 -9.45
C LEU A 7 -7.46 -9.08 -10.57
N GLU A 8 -6.56 -9.36 -11.49
CA GLU A 8 -6.77 -10.40 -12.51
C GLU A 8 -6.88 -11.76 -11.82
N ASP A 9 -7.79 -12.62 -12.29
CA ASP A 9 -8.04 -13.94 -11.68
C ASP A 9 -6.77 -14.79 -11.58
N GLU A 10 -5.87 -14.68 -12.55
CA GLU A 10 -4.58 -15.37 -12.59
C GLU A 10 -3.66 -14.96 -11.42
N LYS A 11 -3.80 -13.72 -10.92
CA LYS A 11 -3.00 -13.19 -9.81
C LYS A 11 -3.51 -13.61 -8.44
N LEU A 12 -4.75 -14.12 -8.33
CA LEU A 12 -5.32 -14.61 -7.06
C LEU A 12 -4.58 -15.84 -6.51
N GLN A 13 -3.81 -16.55 -7.34
CA GLN A 13 -2.97 -17.67 -6.89
C GLN A 13 -1.58 -17.23 -6.40
N GLN A 14 -1.19 -15.99 -6.69
CA GLN A 14 0.10 -15.45 -6.23
C GLN A 14 0.01 -15.03 -4.76
N ARG A 15 1.17 -14.99 -4.10
CA ARG A 15 1.25 -14.77 -2.66
C ARG A 15 1.83 -13.39 -2.35
N VAL A 16 1.41 -12.84 -1.22
CA VAL A 16 2.08 -11.71 -0.58
C VAL A 16 2.59 -12.14 0.78
N VAL A 17 3.63 -11.48 1.29
CA VAL A 17 4.08 -11.76 2.66
C VAL A 17 2.95 -11.47 3.65
N PRO A 18 2.77 -12.30 4.70
CA PRO A 18 1.70 -12.11 5.66
C PRO A 18 1.68 -10.70 6.26
N LEU A 19 0.48 -10.18 6.45
CA LEU A 19 0.18 -8.86 7.03
C LEU A 19 0.61 -7.64 6.19
N ALA A 20 1.23 -7.81 5.01
CA ALA A 20 1.62 -6.68 4.18
C ALA A 20 0.42 -5.79 3.82
N LEU A 21 -0.65 -6.37 3.25
CA LEU A 21 -1.85 -5.62 2.88
C LEU A 21 -2.51 -4.92 4.07
N GLN A 22 -2.60 -5.60 5.22
CA GLN A 22 -3.14 -5.00 6.43
C GLN A 22 -2.34 -3.76 6.85
N LEU A 23 -1.01 -3.88 6.92
CA LEU A 23 -0.12 -2.78 7.27
C LEU A 23 -0.19 -1.61 6.28
N LEU A 24 -0.35 -1.88 4.98
CA LEU A 24 -0.50 -0.84 3.96
C LEU A 24 -1.83 -0.08 4.11
N ILE A 25 -2.92 -0.79 4.40
CA ILE A 25 -4.22 -0.16 4.68
C ILE A 25 -4.16 0.65 5.98
N GLU A 26 -3.52 0.12 7.03
CA GLU A 26 -3.31 0.85 8.29
C GLU A 26 -2.47 2.13 8.07
N ASN A 27 -1.44 2.07 7.23
CA ASN A 27 -0.64 3.24 6.87
C ASN A 27 -1.49 4.32 6.18
N ALA A 28 -2.32 3.93 5.20
CA ALA A 28 -3.22 4.86 4.50
C ALA A 28 -4.20 5.54 5.47
N ILE A 29 -4.74 4.80 6.45
CA ILE A 29 -5.65 5.35 7.48
C ILE A 29 -4.90 6.28 8.45
N LYS A 30 -3.68 5.91 8.85
CA LYS A 30 -2.89 6.64 9.86
C LYS A 30 -2.40 8.00 9.34
N HIS A 31 -1.95 8.05 8.10
CA HIS A 31 -1.34 9.24 7.51
C HIS A 31 -2.35 10.22 6.91
N ASN A 32 -3.59 9.77 6.69
CA ASN A 32 -4.61 10.58 6.05
C ASN A 32 -5.73 11.00 7.01
N THR A 33 -6.31 12.17 6.75
CA THR A 33 -7.64 12.55 7.24
C THR A 33 -8.69 12.12 6.23
N PHE A 34 -9.90 11.77 6.68
CA PHE A 34 -11.02 11.47 5.79
C PHE A 34 -12.36 11.71 6.47
N SER A 35 -13.38 12.00 5.65
CA SER A 35 -14.75 12.22 6.10
C SER A 35 -15.75 11.57 5.14
N LYS A 36 -17.05 11.66 5.44
CA LYS A 36 -18.09 11.25 4.49
C LYS A 36 -18.09 12.11 3.22
N LYS A 37 -17.72 13.39 3.32
CA LYS A 37 -17.67 14.34 2.18
C LYS A 37 -16.37 14.21 1.36
N GLN A 38 -15.29 13.78 2.00
CA GLN A 38 -13.96 13.58 1.41
C GLN A 38 -13.42 12.20 1.83
N PRO A 39 -13.86 11.13 1.16
CA PRO A 39 -13.47 9.78 1.53
C PRO A 39 -12.01 9.51 1.19
N LEU A 40 -11.32 8.76 2.05
CA LEU A 40 -10.10 8.06 1.68
C LEU A 40 -10.48 6.95 0.68
N LEU A 41 -9.85 6.97 -0.48
CA LEU A 41 -9.96 5.99 -1.55
C LEU A 41 -8.67 5.18 -1.54
N VAL A 42 -8.81 3.86 -1.42
CA VAL A 42 -7.70 2.92 -1.48
C VAL A 42 -7.95 1.99 -2.65
N ASP A 43 -7.04 1.95 -3.61
CA ASP A 43 -7.10 1.08 -4.77
C ASP A 43 -6.03 0.01 -4.65
N ILE A 44 -6.45 -1.26 -4.83
CA ILE A 44 -5.58 -2.44 -4.77
C ILE A 44 -5.70 -3.15 -6.11
N PHE A 45 -4.59 -3.24 -6.84
CA PHE A 45 -4.58 -3.85 -8.17
C PHE A 45 -3.23 -4.49 -8.48
N SER A 46 -3.18 -5.31 -9.53
CA SER A 46 -1.96 -5.93 -10.01
C SER A 46 -1.39 -5.14 -11.19
N GLU A 47 -0.08 -4.93 -11.19
CA GLU A 47 0.66 -4.35 -12.31
C GLU A 47 1.88 -5.24 -12.58
N GLY A 48 1.82 -6.03 -13.66
CA GLY A 48 2.85 -7.04 -13.95
C GLY A 48 3.00 -8.04 -12.81
N ASP A 49 4.17 -8.10 -12.20
CA ASP A 49 4.49 -9.00 -11.08
C ASP A 49 4.44 -8.32 -9.71
N TYR A 50 3.72 -7.21 -9.60
CA TYR A 50 3.56 -6.44 -8.38
C TYR A 50 2.08 -6.29 -8.01
N LEU A 51 1.84 -6.29 -6.70
CA LEU A 51 0.62 -5.78 -6.12
C LEU A 51 0.83 -4.31 -5.80
N VAL A 52 -0.03 -3.47 -6.34
CA VAL A 52 -0.04 -2.04 -6.14
C VAL A 52 -1.15 -1.70 -5.15
N VAL A 53 -0.79 -0.98 -4.10
CA VAL A 53 -1.72 -0.39 -3.14
C VAL A 53 -1.50 1.11 -3.17
N GLU A 54 -2.51 1.86 -3.58
CA GLU A 54 -2.44 3.32 -3.60
C GLU A 54 -3.61 3.95 -2.87
N ASN A 55 -3.39 5.15 -2.36
CA ASN A 55 -4.47 5.96 -1.79
C ASN A 55 -4.33 7.43 -2.16
N ASN A 56 -5.45 8.13 -2.31
CA ASN A 56 -5.43 9.58 -2.52
C ASN A 56 -4.80 10.29 -1.31
N LEU A 57 -3.97 11.31 -1.55
CA LEU A 57 -3.34 12.09 -0.48
C LEU A 57 -4.35 13.04 0.17
N GLN A 58 -4.54 12.89 1.47
CA GLN A 58 -5.32 13.78 2.33
C GLN A 58 -4.55 13.96 3.64
N ILE A 59 -3.37 14.57 3.54
CA ILE A 59 -2.37 14.61 4.62
C ILE A 59 -2.99 15.22 5.88
N ARG A 60 -2.85 14.52 7.01
CA ARG A 60 -3.31 15.02 8.31
C ARG A 60 -2.39 16.15 8.79
N GLU A 61 -2.95 17.30 9.16
CA GLU A 61 -2.20 18.50 9.61
C GLU A 61 -1.34 18.26 10.87
N ALA A 62 -1.76 17.33 11.74
CA ALA A 62 -0.98 16.87 12.89
C ALA A 62 0.12 15.88 12.45
N TYR A 63 1.00 16.32 11.55
CA TYR A 63 2.05 15.52 10.96
C TYR A 63 3.11 15.14 12.01
N VAL A 64 2.94 13.97 12.62
CA VAL A 64 4.04 13.30 13.32
C VAL A 64 4.91 12.67 12.23
N GLN A 65 6.19 13.04 12.19
CA GLN A 65 7.15 12.51 11.24
C GLN A 65 7.05 10.97 11.17
N SER A 66 6.84 10.44 9.96
CA SER A 66 6.77 8.99 9.77
C SER A 66 8.11 8.36 10.15
N THR A 67 8.07 7.34 11.01
CA THR A 67 9.27 6.59 11.38
C THR A 67 9.65 5.54 10.32
N GLY A 68 8.83 5.35 9.29
CA GLY A 68 9.06 4.36 8.23
C GLY A 68 9.01 2.89 8.69
N VAL A 69 8.76 2.62 9.98
CA VAL A 69 8.87 1.29 10.60
C VAL A 69 7.99 0.25 9.90
N GLY A 70 6.76 0.61 9.52
CA GLY A 70 5.85 -0.30 8.82
C GLY A 70 6.37 -0.76 7.45
N LEU A 71 6.81 0.19 6.63
CA LEU A 71 7.37 -0.11 5.30
C LEU A 71 8.70 -0.85 5.40
N ASN A 72 9.56 -0.48 6.35
CA ASN A 72 10.81 -1.20 6.62
C ASN A 72 10.57 -2.64 7.08
N ASN A 73 9.49 -2.90 7.82
CA ASN A 73 9.10 -4.25 8.22
C ASN A 73 8.69 -5.08 7.00
N ILE A 74 7.85 -4.50 6.11
CA ILE A 74 7.43 -5.15 4.87
C ILE A 74 8.65 -5.44 3.98
N ALA A 75 9.50 -4.45 3.75
CA ALA A 75 10.71 -4.58 2.93
C ALA A 75 11.64 -5.70 3.44
N SER A 76 11.90 -5.71 4.75
CA SER A 76 12.73 -6.73 5.40
C SER A 76 12.14 -8.14 5.21
N ARG A 77 10.81 -8.29 5.30
CA ARG A 77 10.14 -9.59 5.07
C ARG A 77 10.27 -10.05 3.62
N TYR A 78 10.10 -9.16 2.65
CA TYR A 78 10.25 -9.50 1.23
C TYR A 78 11.67 -9.95 0.89
N ALA A 79 12.68 -9.33 1.49
CA ALA A 79 14.09 -9.69 1.27
C ALA A 79 14.43 -11.15 1.64
N PHE A 80 13.61 -11.84 2.45
CA PHE A 80 13.79 -13.28 2.71
C PHE A 80 13.28 -14.18 1.57
N PHE A 81 12.34 -13.70 0.75
CA PHE A 81 11.66 -14.52 -0.26
C PHE A 81 12.03 -14.15 -1.70
N THR A 82 12.50 -12.93 -1.94
CA THR A 82 12.83 -12.46 -3.29
C THR A 82 13.80 -11.29 -3.27
N ASP A 83 14.61 -11.17 -4.32
CA ASP A 83 15.47 -9.99 -4.56
C ASP A 83 14.71 -8.80 -5.18
N ARG A 84 13.48 -9.03 -5.64
CA ARG A 84 12.61 -7.97 -6.21
C ARG A 84 12.35 -6.89 -5.17
N LYS A 85 12.53 -5.64 -5.57
CA LYS A 85 12.45 -4.48 -4.66
C LYS A 85 11.02 -3.98 -4.55
N MET A 86 10.62 -3.66 -3.32
CA MET A 86 9.43 -2.85 -3.07
C MET A 86 9.68 -1.40 -3.49
N TYR A 87 8.62 -0.73 -3.96
CA TYR A 87 8.59 0.72 -4.12
C TYR A 87 7.56 1.33 -3.17
N SER A 88 7.86 2.52 -2.63
CA SER A 88 6.89 3.35 -1.93
C SER A 88 7.20 4.83 -2.19
N GLY A 89 6.21 5.61 -2.60
CA GLY A 89 6.40 7.02 -2.92
C GLY A 89 5.10 7.74 -3.25
N GLU A 90 5.22 9.05 -3.49
CA GLU A 90 4.11 9.88 -3.95
C GLU A 90 4.14 10.00 -5.47
N GLU A 91 3.02 9.72 -6.13
CA GLU A 91 2.84 9.79 -7.58
C GLU A 91 1.44 10.36 -7.86
N ASP A 92 1.32 11.36 -8.73
CA ASP A 92 0.04 11.93 -9.17
C ASP A 92 -0.96 12.24 -8.03
N ASN A 93 -0.46 12.85 -6.95
CA ASN A 93 -1.23 13.20 -5.75
C ASN A 93 -1.84 11.98 -5.01
N LYS A 94 -1.20 10.82 -5.17
CA LYS A 94 -1.48 9.58 -4.43
C LYS A 94 -0.22 9.13 -3.70
N PHE A 95 -0.41 8.40 -2.61
CA PHE A 95 0.65 7.59 -2.03
C PHE A 95 0.55 6.19 -2.63
N VAL A 96 1.63 5.69 -3.22
CA VAL A 96 1.67 4.42 -3.95
C VAL A 96 2.70 3.51 -3.31
N VAL A 97 2.32 2.25 -3.06
CA VAL A 97 3.23 1.19 -2.64
C VAL A 97 3.09 0.01 -3.59
N ARG A 98 4.23 -0.45 -4.13
CA ARG A 98 4.30 -1.62 -5.00
C ARG A 98 5.09 -2.71 -4.29
N ILE A 99 4.46 -3.85 -4.04
CA ILE A 99 5.09 -5.02 -3.42
C ILE A 99 5.12 -6.20 -4.40
N PRO A 100 6.20 -7.00 -4.46
CA PRO A 100 6.26 -8.15 -5.36
C PRO A 100 5.16 -9.17 -5.06
N LEU A 101 4.56 -9.75 -6.09
CA LEU A 101 3.73 -10.95 -5.98
C LEU A 101 4.63 -12.20 -6.08
N LEU A 102 4.58 -13.08 -5.10
CA LEU A 102 5.42 -14.28 -4.93
C LEU A 102 4.79 -15.54 -5.52
#